data_AF-A0AAV9XEY0-F1
#
_entry.id   AF-A0AAV9XEY0-F1
#
_cell.length_a   1.000
_cell.length_b   1.000
_cell.length_c   1.000
_cell.angle_alpha   90.00
_cell.angle_beta   90.00
_cell.angle_gamma   90.00
#
_symmetry.space_group_name_H-M   'P 1'
#
loop_
_entity.id
_entity.type
_entity.pdbx_description
1 polymer ?
#
loop_
_entity_poly.entity_id
_entity_poly.type
_entity_poly.pdbx_seq_one_letter_code
_entity_poly.pdbx_strand_id
1 'polypeptide(L)'
;MTAAGLVSAILPGPLAVATRLGGGCSITRGLFLEMFLTAELVFTIFMLANEKTKATFLAPIGIGLALFLAELAGVYYTGGSLNPARSFGPAVVLHSFDGYHWIYWIGPFLGSALATAFYKFIKILEYETANPIQDADLDGARIAKELEEARASHNETSRRPIVTL
;
A
#
# COMPACT_ATOMS: atom_id res chain seq x y z
N MET A 1 13.65 -12.17 13.32
CA MET A 1 14.86 -12.49 14.12
C MET A 1 15.93 -13.18 13.28
N THR A 2 15.61 -14.26 12.55
CA THR A 2 16.53 -14.97 11.65
C THR A 2 17.22 -14.07 10.62
N ALA A 3 16.47 -13.16 9.99
CA ALA A 3 17.05 -12.19 9.04
C ALA A 3 18.09 -11.27 9.70
N ALA A 4 17.78 -10.70 10.87
CA ALA A 4 18.71 -9.84 11.61
C ALA A 4 19.95 -10.60 12.10
N GLY A 5 19.78 -11.85 12.55
CA GLY A 5 20.89 -12.71 12.95
C GLY A 5 21.80 -13.06 11.77
N LEU A 6 21.23 -13.35 10.60
CA LEU A 6 21.98 -13.61 9.37
C LEU A 6 22.79 -12.38 8.94
N VAL A 7 22.18 -11.19 8.95
CA VAL A 7 22.88 -9.93 8.63
C VAL A 7 24.04 -9.69 9.61
N SER A 8 23.83 -9.94 10.91
CA SER A 8 24.88 -9.82 11.92
C SER A 8 26.03 -10.81 11.72
N ALA A 9 25.77 -11.98 11.13
CA ALA A 9 26.79 -12.98 10.87
C ALA A 9 27.59 -12.69 9.59
N ILE A 10 26.96 -12.04 8.61
CA ILE A 10 27.57 -11.74 7.30
C ILE A 10 28.36 -10.43 7.34
N LEU A 11 27.81 -9.38 7.96
CA LEU A 11 28.42 -8.06 7.93
C LEU A 11 29.42 -7.87 9.08
N PRO A 12 30.63 -7.35 8.81
CA PRO A 12 31.58 -7.04 9.85
C PRO A 12 31.14 -5.79 10.64
N GLY A 13 31.36 -5.82 11.95
CA GLY A 13 31.14 -4.68 12.85
C GLY A 13 29.78 -4.66 13.56
N PRO A 14 29.50 -3.61 14.35
CA PRO A 14 28.26 -3.49 15.10
C PRO A 14 27.05 -3.42 14.18
N LEU A 15 25.97 -4.12 14.55
CA LEU A 15 24.74 -4.16 13.76
C LEU A 15 24.07 -2.77 13.71
N ALA A 16 24.30 -2.03 12.62
CA ALA A 16 23.78 -0.67 12.41
C ALA A 16 22.36 -0.62 11.81
N VAL A 17 21.60 -1.71 11.86
CA VAL A 17 20.23 -1.79 11.28
C VAL A 17 19.11 -1.59 12.32
N ALA A 18 19.46 -1.36 13.58
CA ALA A 18 18.50 -1.14 14.66
C ALA A 18 17.76 0.19 14.47
N THR A 19 16.43 0.16 14.64
CA THR A 19 15.61 1.37 14.59
C THR A 19 15.77 2.15 15.89
N ARG A 20 16.37 3.34 15.80
CA ARG A 20 16.61 4.23 16.94
C ARG A 20 16.22 5.66 16.57
N LEU A 21 15.84 6.43 17.58
CA LEU A 21 15.60 7.86 17.37
C LEU A 21 16.91 8.57 17.06
N GLY A 22 16.88 9.43 16.04
CA GLY A 22 17.99 10.22 15.54
C GLY A 22 17.60 11.67 15.29
N GLY A 23 18.57 12.50 14.88
CA GLY A 23 18.29 13.86 14.40
C GLY A 23 17.63 14.81 15.43
N GLY A 24 17.80 14.57 16.74
CA GLY A 24 17.15 15.36 17.78
C GLY A 24 15.63 15.15 17.88
N CYS A 25 15.11 14.06 17.32
CA CYS A 25 13.69 13.73 17.35
C CYS A 25 13.26 13.34 18.78
N SER A 26 12.18 13.95 19.28
CA SER A 26 11.58 13.55 20.55
C SER A 26 10.75 12.28 20.37
N ILE A 27 10.53 11.54 21.46
CA ILE A 27 9.72 10.31 21.47
C ILE A 27 8.34 10.56 20.86
N THR A 28 7.70 11.67 21.23
CA THR A 28 6.38 12.05 20.71
C THR A 28 6.42 12.33 19.21
N ARG A 29 7.42 13.06 18.72
CA ARG A 29 7.58 13.32 17.28
C ARG A 29 7.83 12.02 16.52
N GLY A 30 8.67 11.13 17.06
CA GLY A 30 8.92 9.82 16.48
C GLY A 30 7.67 8.95 16.40
N LEU A 31 6.82 8.97 17.43
CA LEU A 31 5.54 8.25 17.42
C LEU A 31 4.62 8.71 16.29
N PHE A 32 4.44 10.03 16.12
CA PHE A 32 3.60 10.56 15.04
C PHE A 32 4.22 10.31 13.67
N LEU A 33 5.55 10.39 13.55
CA LEU A 33 6.24 10.12 12.31
C LEU A 33 6.01 8.66 11.88
N GLU A 34 6.23 7.70 12.78
CA GLU A 34 5.93 6.28 12.52
C GLU A 34 4.46 6.03 12.20
N MET A 35 3.53 6.76 12.85
CA MET A 35 2.10 6.69 12.56
C MET A 35 1.79 7.12 11.12
N PHE A 36 2.25 8.29 10.69
CA PHE A 36 1.93 8.82 9.35
C PHE A 36 2.61 8.02 8.24
N LEU A 37 3.88 7.63 8.42
CA LEU A 37 4.58 6.78 7.45
C LEU A 37 3.92 5.41 7.30
N THR A 38 3.50 4.80 8.41
CA THR A 38 2.76 3.53 8.33
C THR A 38 1.38 3.73 7.68
N ALA A 39 0.69 4.83 7.99
CA ALA A 39 -0.60 5.13 7.39
C ALA A 39 -0.51 5.28 5.87
N GLU A 40 0.51 5.98 5.36
CA GLU A 40 0.77 6.14 3.94
C GLU A 40 1.05 4.80 3.24
N LEU A 41 1.88 3.95 3.84
CA LEU A 41 2.15 2.61 3.32
C LEU A 41 0.89 1.73 3.28
N VAL A 42 0.15 1.65 4.39
CA VAL A 42 -1.06 0.82 4.50
C VAL A 42 -2.17 1.34 3.58
N PHE A 43 -2.31 2.66 3.47
CA PHE A 43 -3.26 3.27 2.55
C PHE A 43 -2.92 2.94 1.09
N THR A 44 -1.65 3.00 0.71
CA THR A 44 -1.18 2.60 -0.63
C THR A 44 -1.48 1.13 -0.91
N ILE A 45 -1.29 0.26 0.09
CA ILE A 45 -1.65 -1.17 -0.03
C ILE A 45 -3.16 -1.33 -0.29
N PHE A 46 -4.02 -0.64 0.46
CA PHE A 46 -5.47 -0.72 0.20
C PHE A 46 -5.83 -0.24 -1.20
N MET A 47 -5.30 0.91 -1.63
CA MET A 47 -5.63 1.50 -2.93
C MET A 47 -5.08 0.70 -4.12
N LEU A 48 -3.95 0.02 -3.99
CA LEU A 48 -3.33 -0.70 -5.10
C LEU A 48 -3.60 -2.20 -5.10
N ALA A 49 -3.71 -2.83 -3.93
CA ALA A 49 -3.85 -4.27 -3.80
C ALA A 49 -5.29 -4.72 -3.49
N ASN A 50 -6.08 -3.92 -2.76
CA ASN A 50 -7.47 -4.28 -2.46
C ASN A 50 -8.44 -3.86 -3.57
N GLU A 51 -8.17 -2.73 -4.23
CA GLU A 51 -8.89 -2.33 -5.44
C GLU A 51 -8.46 -3.21 -6.62
N LYS A 52 -9.42 -3.99 -7.14
CA LYS A 52 -9.20 -4.80 -8.34
C LYS A 52 -9.41 -3.91 -9.56
N THR A 53 -8.31 -3.42 -10.10
CA THR A 53 -8.28 -2.62 -11.33
C THR A 53 -7.38 -3.29 -12.35
N LYS A 54 -7.41 -2.82 -13.61
CA LYS A 54 -6.44 -3.26 -14.64
C LYS A 54 -4.98 -3.04 -14.22
N ALA A 55 -4.71 -2.15 -13.27
CA ALA A 55 -3.38 -1.81 -12.81
C ALA A 55 -2.94 -2.58 -11.55
N THR A 56 -3.75 -3.49 -11.00
CA THR A 56 -3.40 -4.25 -9.78
C THR A 56 -2.10 -5.06 -9.94
N PHE A 57 -1.72 -5.46 -11.17
CA PHE A 57 -0.43 -6.12 -11.41
C PHE A 57 0.80 -5.21 -11.13
N LEU A 58 0.61 -3.89 -11.18
CA LEU A 58 1.64 -2.89 -10.84
C LEU A 58 1.67 -2.58 -9.33
N ALA A 59 0.74 -3.12 -8.54
CA ALA A 59 0.65 -2.84 -7.10
C ALA A 59 1.97 -3.06 -6.35
N PRO A 60 2.76 -4.14 -6.59
CA PRO A 60 4.03 -4.33 -5.88
C PRO A 60 5.04 -3.20 -6.13
N ILE A 61 5.04 -2.62 -7.33
CA ILE A 61 5.94 -1.51 -7.68
C ILE A 61 5.52 -0.25 -6.93
N GLY A 62 4.22 0.07 -6.94
CA GLY A 62 3.69 1.23 -6.23
C GLY A 62 3.88 1.13 -4.71
N ILE A 63 3.64 -0.05 -4.12
CA ILE A 63 3.88 -0.30 -2.70
C ILE A 63 5.36 -0.17 -2.36
N GLY A 64 6.25 -0.69 -3.21
CA GLY A 64 7.70 -0.55 -3.04
C GLY A 64 8.18 0.90 -3.09
N LEU A 65 7.62 1.71 -3.99
CA LEU A 65 7.93 3.14 -4.09
C LEU A 65 7.41 3.92 -2.88
N ALA A 66 6.21 3.62 -2.38
CA ALA A 66 5.69 4.21 -1.14
C ALA A 66 6.61 3.89 0.04
N LEU A 67 6.98 2.62 0.23
CA LEU A 67 7.93 2.23 1.27
C LEU A 67 9.27 2.96 1.12
N PHE A 68 9.79 3.10 -0.10
CA PHE A 68 11.04 3.82 -0.37
C PHE A 68 10.96 5.29 0.03
N LEU A 69 9.88 6.00 -0.33
CA LEU A 69 9.67 7.39 0.07
C LEU A 69 9.55 7.52 1.58
N ALA A 70 8.84 6.60 2.21
CA ALA A 70 8.65 6.58 3.64
C ALA A 70 9.98 6.36 4.39
N GLU A 71 10.84 5.47 3.90
CA GLU A 71 12.20 5.26 4.45
C GLU A 71 13.09 6.49 4.23
N LEU A 72 13.04 7.15 3.05
CA LEU A 72 13.78 8.39 2.81
C LEU A 72 13.42 9.49 3.83
N ALA A 73 12.15 9.57 4.22
CA ALA A 73 11.69 10.53 5.23
C ALA A 73 11.96 10.07 6.67
N GLY A 74 11.82 8.78 6.96
CA GLY A 74 11.79 8.22 8.32
C GLY A 74 13.13 7.76 8.87
N VAL A 75 14.06 7.30 8.03
CA VAL A 75 15.32 6.69 8.47
C VAL A 75 16.14 7.64 9.36
N TYR A 76 16.23 8.92 9.00
CA TYR A 76 17.03 9.90 9.74
C TYR A 76 16.48 10.18 11.15
N TYR A 77 15.16 10.13 11.33
CA TYR A 77 14.51 10.53 12.58
C TYR A 77 14.18 9.37 13.50
N THR A 78 13.69 8.25 12.96
CA THR A 78 13.19 7.11 13.76
C THR A 78 13.86 5.80 13.41
N GLY A 79 14.74 5.79 12.40
CA GLY A 79 15.35 4.59 11.86
C GLY A 79 14.47 3.82 10.87
N GLY A 80 13.30 4.39 10.50
CA GLY A 80 12.38 3.83 9.52
C GLY A 80 11.82 2.48 9.95
N SER A 81 11.03 2.44 11.02
CA SER A 81 10.42 1.18 11.46
C SER A 81 9.30 0.75 10.53
N LEU A 82 8.21 1.52 10.48
CA LEU A 82 6.96 1.28 9.78
C LEU A 82 6.30 -0.09 10.06
N ASN A 83 6.96 -0.94 10.84
CA ASN A 83 6.66 -2.34 11.02
C ASN A 83 7.32 -2.82 12.32
N PRO A 84 6.52 -3.23 13.31
CA PRO A 84 7.06 -3.73 14.58
C PRO A 84 8.03 -4.90 14.41
N ALA A 85 7.81 -5.79 13.43
CA ALA A 85 8.69 -6.93 13.18
C ALA A 85 10.10 -6.51 12.70
N ARG A 86 10.18 -5.40 11.96
CA ARG A 86 11.43 -4.80 11.45
C ARG A 86 12.23 -4.14 12.57
N SER A 87 11.57 -3.56 13.57
CA SER A 87 12.21 -3.04 14.79
C SER A 87 12.58 -4.11 15.80
N PHE A 88 11.74 -5.12 15.98
CA PHE A 88 11.93 -6.16 16.99
C PHE A 88 13.09 -7.09 16.66
N GLY A 89 13.26 -7.47 15.38
CA GLY A 89 14.32 -8.40 14.96
C GLY A 89 15.74 -7.98 15.39
N PRO A 90 16.20 -6.78 15.01
CA PRO A 90 17.50 -6.25 15.42
C PRO A 90 17.62 -6.02 16.94
N ALA A 91 16.55 -5.58 17.60
CA ALA A 91 16.55 -5.33 19.04
C ALA A 91 16.83 -6.61 19.86
N VAL A 92 16.26 -7.74 19.44
CA VAL A 92 16.53 -9.02 20.09
C VAL A 92 17.96 -9.51 19.83
N VAL A 93 18.45 -9.42 18.59
CA VAL A 93 19.81 -9.86 18.22
C VAL A 93 20.87 -9.05 18.95
N LEU A 94 20.64 -7.75 19.13
CA LEU A 94 21.53 -6.86 19.88
C LEU A 94 21.33 -6.91 21.40
N HIS A 95 20.34 -7.67 21.89
CA HIS A 95 19.92 -7.67 23.30
C HIS A 95 19.73 -6.26 23.87
N SER A 96 19.26 -5.32 23.05
CA SER A 96 19.18 -3.90 23.36
C SER A 96 17.81 -3.37 22.99
N PHE A 97 17.01 -3.07 24.03
CA PHE A 97 15.70 -2.45 23.89
C PHE A 97 15.78 -1.05 24.49
N ASP A 98 15.55 -0.04 23.66
CA ASP A 98 15.42 1.33 24.12
C ASP A 98 14.14 1.48 24.94
N GLY A 99 14.15 2.31 26.00
CA GLY A 99 12.96 2.53 26.85
C GLY A 99 11.73 3.10 26.12
N TYR A 100 11.95 3.64 24.91
CA TYR A 100 10.90 4.14 24.02
C TYR A 100 10.48 3.14 22.92
N HIS A 101 10.96 1.89 22.93
CA HIS A 101 10.71 0.91 21.87
C HIS A 101 9.21 0.67 21.58
N TRP A 102 8.34 0.92 22.57
CA TRP A 102 6.88 0.82 22.43
C TRP A 102 6.31 1.72 21.32
N ILE A 103 6.98 2.81 20.93
CA ILE A 103 6.51 3.68 19.84
C ILE A 103 6.49 2.94 18.49
N TYR A 104 7.38 1.98 18.29
CA TYR A 104 7.44 1.15 17.08
C TYR A 104 6.36 0.08 17.02
N TRP A 105 5.58 -0.06 18.09
CA TRP A 105 4.39 -0.89 18.14
C TRP A 105 3.15 -0.02 17.97
N ILE A 106 3.01 0.97 18.86
CA ILE A 106 1.83 1.84 18.90
C ILE A 106 1.74 2.73 17.67
N GLY A 107 2.86 3.27 17.17
CA GLY A 107 2.89 4.12 15.98
C GLY A 107 2.32 3.39 14.75
N PRO A 108 2.88 2.23 14.35
CA PRO A 108 2.34 1.45 13.24
C PRO A 108 0.89 0.99 13.44
N PHE A 109 0.50 0.61 14.66
CA PHE A 109 -0.90 0.27 14.96
C PHE A 109 -1.85 1.44 14.71
N LEU A 110 -1.52 2.63 15.22
CA LEU A 110 -2.32 3.83 15.01
C LEU A 110 -2.34 4.24 13.53
N GLY A 111 -1.21 4.11 12.83
CA GLY A 111 -1.12 4.38 11.40
C GLY A 111 -2.01 3.45 10.57
N SER A 112 -1.99 2.16 10.87
CA SER A 112 -2.86 1.18 10.20
C SER A 112 -4.34 1.45 10.44
N ALA A 113 -4.73 1.78 11.68
CA ALA A 113 -6.10 2.12 12.02
C ALA A 113 -6.57 3.39 11.30
N LEU A 114 -5.71 4.41 11.23
CA LEU A 114 -5.97 5.65 10.49
C LEU A 114 -6.16 5.39 9.00
N ALA A 115 -5.27 4.61 8.38
CA ALA A 115 -5.37 4.24 6.98
C ALA A 115 -6.65 3.45 6.66
N THR A 116 -7.01 2.48 7.50
CA THR A 116 -8.26 1.73 7.35
C THR A 116 -9.49 2.63 7.48
N ALA A 117 -9.51 3.53 8.46
CA ALA A 117 -10.62 4.47 8.65
C ALA A 117 -10.77 5.39 7.44
N PHE A 118 -9.66 5.93 6.93
CA PHE A 118 -9.65 6.82 5.77
C PHE A 118 -10.06 6.09 4.48
N TYR A 119 -9.57 4.87 4.28
CA TYR A 119 -9.98 4.03 3.15
C TYR A 119 -11.48 3.72 3.18
N LYS A 120 -12.03 3.35 4.35
CA LYS A 120 -13.47 3.14 4.51
C LYS A 120 -14.28 4.40 4.25
N PHE A 121 -13.79 5.56 4.71
CA PHE A 121 -14.44 6.84 4.45
C PHE A 121 -14.52 7.15 2.94
N ILE A 122 -13.43 6.93 2.20
CA ILE A 122 -13.41 7.11 0.73
C ILE A 122 -14.37 6.14 0.04
N LYS A 123 -14.42 4.87 0.47
CA LYS A 123 -15.36 3.88 -0.07
C LYS A 123 -16.82 4.24 0.16
N ILE A 124 -17.16 4.81 1.33
CA ILE A 124 -18.52 5.28 1.62
C ILE A 124 -18.92 6.44 0.70
N LEU A 125 -17.96 7.25 0.25
CA LEU A 125 -18.19 8.36 -0.68
C LEU A 125 -18.33 7.92 -2.15
N GLU A 126 -18.46 6.61 -2.41
CA GLU A 126 -18.59 6.04 -3.77
C GLU A 126 -17.50 6.52 -4.75
N TYR A 127 -16.22 6.50 -4.36
CA TYR A 127 -15.13 6.86 -5.28
C TYR A 127 -15.16 6.10 -6.62
N GLU A 128 -15.70 4.88 -6.65
CA GLU A 128 -15.85 4.04 -7.84
C GLU A 128 -16.82 4.65 -8.89
N THR A 129 -17.82 5.43 -8.49
CA THR A 129 -18.75 6.08 -9.44
C THR A 129 -18.14 7.30 -10.13
N ALA A 130 -17.05 7.86 -9.59
CA ALA A 130 -16.31 8.96 -10.22
C ALA A 130 -15.39 8.50 -11.35
N ASN A 131 -14.95 7.22 -11.37
CA ASN A 131 -14.15 6.66 -12.46
C ASN A 131 -14.55 5.24 -12.88
N PRO A 132 -15.76 5.05 -13.42
CA PRO A 132 -16.33 3.73 -13.74
C PRO A 132 -15.57 2.96 -14.85
N ILE A 133 -14.68 3.62 -15.60
CA ILE A 133 -13.93 3.02 -16.71
C ILE A 133 -12.67 2.29 -16.24
N GLN A 134 -12.17 2.61 -15.04
CA GLN A 134 -10.96 1.99 -14.49
C GLN A 134 -11.17 0.53 -14.05
N ASP A 135 -12.42 0.18 -13.71
CA ASP A 135 -12.85 -1.14 -13.23
C ASP A 135 -13.59 -1.95 -14.31
N ALA A 136 -13.77 -1.40 -15.51
CA ALA A 136 -14.31 -2.14 -16.63
C ALA A 136 -13.27 -3.20 -17.06
N ASP A 137 -13.35 -4.40 -16.49
CA ASP A 137 -12.59 -5.57 -16.89
C ASP A 137 -12.50 -5.61 -18.42
N LEU A 138 -11.33 -5.99 -18.97
CA LEU A 138 -11.14 -6.10 -20.42
C LEU A 138 -12.26 -6.95 -21.06
N ASP A 139 -12.77 -7.93 -20.32
CA ASP A 139 -13.91 -8.76 -20.71
C ASP A 139 -15.25 -8.00 -20.64
N GLY A 140 -15.51 -7.18 -19.62
CA GLY A 140 -16.72 -6.36 -19.53
C GLY A 140 -16.79 -5.29 -20.62
N ALA A 141 -15.67 -4.64 -20.91
CA ALA A 141 -15.57 -3.67 -22.01
C ALA A 141 -15.71 -4.35 -23.39
N ARG A 142 -15.15 -5.56 -23.55
CA ARG A 142 -15.27 -6.33 -24.78
C ARG A 142 -16.67 -6.91 -24.98
N ILE A 143 -17.31 -7.40 -23.92
CA ILE A 143 -18.71 -7.85 -23.94
C ILE A 143 -19.64 -6.67 -24.23
N ALA A 144 -19.43 -5.51 -23.61
CA ALA A 144 -20.22 -4.31 -23.90
C ALA A 144 -20.09 -3.91 -25.38
N LYS A 145 -18.86 -3.94 -25.91
CA LYS A 145 -18.60 -3.68 -27.33
C LYS A 145 -19.23 -4.73 -28.25
N GLU A 146 -19.11 -6.02 -27.93
CA GLU A 146 -19.71 -7.14 -28.68
C GLU A 146 -21.25 -7.05 -28.66
N LEU A 147 -21.85 -6.66 -27.53
CA LEU A 147 -23.30 -6.44 -27.40
C LEU A 147 -23.76 -5.20 -28.18
N GLU A 148 -22.95 -4.15 -28.23
CA GLU A 148 -23.23 -2.93 -29.00
C GLU A 148 -23.14 -3.21 -30.52
N GLU A 149 -22.11 -3.94 -30.95
CA GLU A 149 -21.94 -4.43 -32.33
C GLU A 149 -23.07 -5.42 -32.74
N ALA A 150 -23.48 -6.31 -31.83
CA ALA A 150 -24.62 -7.21 -32.05
C ALA A 150 -25.96 -6.46 -32.15
N ARG A 151 -26.16 -5.40 -31.34
CA ARG A 151 -27.35 -4.53 -31.44
C ARG A 151 -27.36 -3.71 -32.72
N ALA A 152 -26.20 -3.20 -33.16
CA ALA A 152 -26.07 -2.45 -34.40
C ALA A 152 -26.39 -3.32 -35.62
N SER A 153 -25.85 -4.54 -35.68
CA SER A 153 -26.12 -5.50 -36.76
C SER A 153 -27.57 -6.01 -36.79
N HIS A 154 -28.20 -6.19 -35.63
CA HIS A 154 -29.62 -6.54 -35.54
C HIS A 154 -30.53 -5.42 -36.07
N ASN A 155 -30.23 -4.16 -35.75
CA ASN A 155 -30.96 -2.99 -36.24
C ASN A 155 -30.80 -2.81 -37.76
N GLU A 156 -29.61 -3.11 -38.30
CA GLU A 156 -29.35 -3.05 -39.74
C GLU A 156 -30.07 -4.15 -40.53
N THR A 157 -30.18 -5.35 -39.96
CA THR A 157 -30.93 -6.47 -40.57
C THR A 157 -32.43 -6.21 -40.57
N SER A 158 -32.97 -5.60 -39.51
CA SER A 158 -34.39 -5.21 -39.42
C SER A 158 -34.78 -4.08 -40.38
N ARG A 159 -33.82 -3.31 -40.90
CA ARG A 159 -34.06 -2.20 -41.85
C ARG A 159 -34.00 -2.61 -43.32
N ARG A 160 -33.62 -3.86 -43.64
CA ARG A 160 -33.63 -4.34 -45.03
C ARG A 160 -35.09 -4.61 -45.45
N PRO A 161 -35.64 -3.89 -46.43
CA PRO A 161 -36.97 -4.21 -46.93
C PRO A 161 -36.95 -5.64 -47.48
N ILE A 162 -37.96 -6.44 -47.11
CA ILE A 162 -38.16 -7.78 -47.65
C ILE A 162 -38.44 -7.61 -49.14
N VAL A 163 -37.41 -7.78 -49.98
CA VAL A 163 -37.57 -7.90 -51.42
C VAL A 163 -38.17 -9.28 -51.64
N THR A 164 -39.50 -9.35 -51.53
CA THR A 164 -40.30 -10.53 -51.89
C THR A 164 -40.22 -10.65 -53.41
N LEU A 165 -39.62 -11.73 -53.90
CA LEU A 165 -39.65 -12.14 -55.31
C LEU A 165 -41.06 -12.64 -55.69
#